data_AF-A0A2D6T5D5-F1
#
_entry.id   AF-A0A2D6T5D5-F1
#
_cell.length_a   1.000
_cell.length_b   1.000
_cell.length_c   1.000
_cell.angle_alpha   90.00
_cell.angle_beta   90.00
_cell.angle_gamma   90.00
#
_symmetry.space_group_name_H-M   'P 1'
#
loop_
_entity.id
_entity.type
_entity.pdbx_description
1 polymer ?
#
loop_
_entity_poly.entity_id
_entity_poly.type
_entity_poly.pdbx_seq_one_letter_code
_entity_poly.pdbx_strand_id
1 'polypeptide(L)'
;MRLERAQQYETVAGRIDAALAAGSLAVDPIEPWDTSITPYSYARMRADEAANRGIPDIFSYYFRCTACNLRFNLLCEVYHGSGGHWIAVPD
;
A
#
# COMPACT_ATOMS: atom_id res chain seq x y z
N MET A 1 -15.35 17.91 -0.04
CA MET A 1 -16.00 16.74 -0.67
C MET A 1 -15.12 15.54 -0.38
N ARG A 2 -15.48 14.73 0.62
CA ARG A 2 -14.75 13.49 0.98
C ARG A 2 -15.17 12.42 -0.02
N LEU A 3 -14.21 11.82 -0.72
CA LEU A 3 -14.44 10.56 -1.44
C LEU A 3 -14.80 9.49 -0.40
N GLU A 4 -15.81 8.67 -0.66
CA GLU A 4 -16.14 7.54 0.22
C GLU A 4 -14.93 6.60 0.31
N ARG A 5 -14.62 6.03 1.49
CA ARG A 5 -13.35 5.32 1.76
C ARG A 5 -13.00 4.27 0.70
N ALA A 6 -14.00 3.56 0.20
CA ALA A 6 -13.86 2.57 -0.87
C ALA A 6 -13.23 3.18 -2.14
N GLN A 7 -13.64 4.38 -2.54
CA GLN A 7 -13.16 5.04 -3.74
C GLN A 7 -11.70 5.52 -3.60
N GLN A 8 -11.29 5.93 -2.40
CA GLN A 8 -9.89 6.28 -2.12
C GLN A 8 -8.99 5.06 -2.16
N TYR A 9 -9.47 3.97 -1.58
CA TYR A 9 -8.79 2.69 -1.65
C TYR A 9 -8.62 2.22 -3.11
N GLU A 10 -9.70 2.23 -3.91
CA GLU A 10 -9.64 1.81 -5.32
C GLU A 10 -8.62 2.65 -6.12
N THR A 11 -8.56 3.96 -5.84
CA THR A 11 -7.59 4.86 -6.47
C THR A 11 -6.15 4.50 -6.11
N VAL A 12 -5.88 4.19 -4.84
CA VAL A 12 -4.55 3.80 -4.37
C VAL A 12 -4.16 2.44 -4.93
N ALA A 13 -5.05 1.45 -4.80
CA ALA A 13 -4.85 0.09 -5.30
C ALA A 13 -4.59 0.09 -6.81
N GLY A 14 -5.38 0.83 -7.60
CA GLY A 14 -5.22 0.94 -9.05
C GLY A 14 -3.90 1.57 -9.49
N ARG A 15 -3.38 2.55 -8.73
CA ARG A 15 -2.05 3.14 -9.02
C ARG A 15 -0.91 2.16 -8.74
N ILE A 16 -1.01 1.41 -7.64
CA ILE A 16 -0.03 0.37 -7.31
C ILE A 16 -0.06 -0.72 -8.39
N ASP A 17 -1.26 -1.19 -8.76
CA ASP A 17 -1.43 -2.18 -9.83
C ASP A 17 -0.80 -1.74 -11.15
N ALA A 18 -1.04 -0.49 -11.56
CA ALA A 18 -0.45 0.05 -12.78
C ALA A 18 1.08 0.07 -12.72
N ALA A 19 1.67 0.41 -11.57
CA ALA A 19 3.12 0.43 -11.38
C ALA A 19 3.74 -0.98 -11.36
N LEU A 20 3.05 -1.94 -10.72
CA LEU A 20 3.45 -3.36 -10.74
C LEU A 20 3.37 -3.93 -12.16
N ALA A 21 2.28 -3.66 -12.89
CA ALA A 21 2.09 -4.12 -14.26
C ALA A 21 3.09 -3.48 -15.24
N ALA A 22 3.45 -2.22 -15.03
CA ALA A 22 4.50 -1.53 -15.79
C ALA A 22 5.92 -2.01 -15.42
N GLY A 23 6.06 -2.80 -14.35
CA GLY A 23 7.35 -3.25 -13.84
C GLY A 23 8.21 -2.13 -13.27
N SER A 24 7.63 -1.00 -12.84
CA SER A 24 8.35 0.11 -12.19
C SER A 24 8.50 -0.10 -10.68
N LEU A 25 7.65 -0.95 -10.09
CA LEU A 25 7.71 -1.39 -8.71
C LEU A 25 7.73 -2.92 -8.61
N ALA A 26 8.39 -3.43 -7.59
CA ALA A 26 8.26 -4.79 -7.10
C ALA A 26 7.80 -4.75 -5.64
N VAL A 27 6.90 -5.67 -5.25
CA VAL A 27 6.52 -5.82 -3.83
C VAL A 27 7.72 -6.35 -3.06
N ASP A 28 8.12 -5.68 -1.99
CA ASP A 28 9.13 -6.20 -1.07
C ASP A 28 8.42 -7.13 -0.07
N PRO A 29 8.82 -8.42 0.03
CA PRO A 29 8.15 -9.39 0.89
C PRO A 29 8.40 -9.15 2.38
N ILE A 30 9.24 -8.18 2.77
CA ILE A 30 9.50 -7.87 4.16
C ILE A 30 8.25 -7.24 4.81
N GLU A 31 7.82 -7.85 5.92
CA GLU A 31 6.77 -7.28 6.76
C GLU A 31 7.25 -5.99 7.43
N PRO A 32 6.37 -4.99 7.61
CA PRO A 32 6.71 -3.78 8.35
C PRO A 32 7.33 -4.08 9.71
N TRP A 33 8.50 -3.49 9.97
CA TRP A 33 9.17 -3.56 11.28
C TRP A 33 8.43 -2.76 12.36
N ASP A 34 7.52 -1.87 11.96
CA ASP A 34 6.72 -1.05 12.85
C ASP A 34 5.44 -1.79 13.27
N THR A 35 5.44 -2.26 14.53
CA THR A 35 4.34 -3.00 15.15
C THR A 35 3.16 -2.11 15.56
N SER A 36 3.28 -0.78 15.44
CA SER A 36 2.18 0.16 15.68
C SER A 36 1.19 0.24 14.51
N ILE A 37 1.57 -0.29 13.34
CA ILE A 37 0.72 -0.44 12.16
C ILE A 37 0.58 -1.93 11.89
N THR A 38 -0.64 -2.39 11.58
CA THR A 38 -0.85 -3.83 11.30
C THR A 38 0.03 -4.24 10.12
N PRO A 39 0.96 -5.20 10.28
CA PRO A 39 1.74 -5.72 9.17
C PRO A 39 0.76 -6.35 8.18
N TYR A 40 0.65 -5.72 7.01
CA TYR A 40 -0.39 -6.04 6.05
C TYR A 40 0.25 -6.04 4.68
N SER A 41 0.45 -7.22 4.10
CA SER A 41 1.03 -7.30 2.75
C SER A 41 0.03 -6.79 1.71
N TYR A 42 0.54 -6.25 0.60
CA TYR A 42 -0.31 -5.81 -0.50
C TYR A 42 -1.19 -6.96 -1.03
N ALA A 43 -0.62 -8.18 -1.11
CA ALA A 43 -1.37 -9.37 -1.52
C ALA A 43 -2.51 -9.72 -0.55
N ARG A 44 -2.27 -9.66 0.76
CA ARG A 44 -3.31 -9.90 1.77
C ARG A 44 -4.42 -8.86 1.71
N MET A 45 -4.05 -7.61 1.53
CA MET A 45 -5.02 -6.52 1.34
C MET A 45 -5.94 -6.78 0.14
N ARG A 46 -5.40 -7.16 -1.02
CA ARG A 46 -6.21 -7.48 -2.20
C ARG A 46 -7.11 -8.69 -2.00
N ALA A 47 -6.63 -9.70 -1.27
CA ALA A 47 -7.44 -10.87 -0.92
C ALA A 47 -8.60 -10.52 0.01
N ASP A 48 -8.38 -9.66 1.01
CA ASP A 48 -9.40 -9.23 1.96
C ASP A 48 -10.40 -8.26 1.32
N GLU A 49 -9.96 -7.39 0.40
CA GLU A 49 -10.84 -6.58 -0.45
C GLU A 49 -11.77 -7.47 -1.30
N ALA A 50 -11.20 -8.39 -2.08
CA ALA A 50 -11.96 -9.27 -2.98
C ALA A 50 -12.94 -10.17 -2.21
N ALA A 51 -12.62 -10.52 -0.96
CA ALA A 51 -13.48 -11.30 -0.09
C ALA A 51 -14.40 -10.45 0.80
N ASN A 52 -14.41 -9.12 0.65
CA ASN A 52 -15.19 -8.17 1.44
C ASN A 52 -15.03 -8.36 2.97
N ARG A 53 -13.80 -8.66 3.42
CA ARG A 53 -13.49 -8.93 4.84
C ARG A 53 -13.21 -7.68 5.66
N GLY A 54 -13.25 -6.51 5.02
CA GLY A 54 -12.83 -5.24 5.60
C GLY A 54 -11.31 -5.09 5.56
N ILE A 55 -10.86 -3.85 5.39
CA ILE A 55 -9.46 -3.49 5.28
C ILE A 55 -9.12 -2.58 6.46
N PRO A 56 -7.93 -2.69 7.08
CA PRO A 56 -7.52 -1.79 8.14
C PRO A 56 -7.61 -0.32 7.73
N ASP A 57 -7.94 0.55 8.68
CA ASP A 57 -8.02 2.00 8.42
C ASP A 57 -6.64 2.63 8.13
N ILE A 58 -5.56 2.00 8.63
CA ILE A 58 -4.16 2.37 8.40
C ILE A 58 -3.40 1.10 8.03
N PHE A 59 -2.65 1.15 6.93
CA PHE A 59 -1.79 0.05 6.48
C PHE A 59 -0.52 0.57 5.80
N SER A 60 0.52 -0.26 5.80
CA SER A 60 1.85 0.08 5.26
C SER A 60 2.35 -1.05 4.36
N TYR A 61 2.94 -0.69 3.22
CA TYR A 61 3.53 -1.63 2.26
C TYR A 61 4.96 -1.23 1.91
N TYR A 62 5.84 -2.23 1.77
CA TYR A 62 7.17 -2.02 1.24
C TYR A 62 7.23 -2.39 -0.25
N PHE A 63 7.86 -1.53 -1.02
CA PHE A 63 8.12 -1.70 -2.43
C PHE A 63 9.58 -1.44 -2.75
N ARG A 64 10.08 -2.06 -3.81
CA ARG A 64 11.36 -1.71 -4.43
C ARG A 64 11.13 -1.10 -5.80
N CYS A 65 11.84 -0.02 -6.08
CA CYS A 65 11.94 0.49 -7.45
C CYS A 65 12.82 -0.46 -8.26
N THR A 66 12.32 -0.94 -9.39
CA THR A 66 13.06 -1.89 -10.24
C THR A 66 14.22 -1.23 -10.99
N ALA A 67 14.21 0.10 -11.15
CA ALA A 67 15.26 0.83 -11.87
C ALA A 67 16.49 1.13 -10.99
N CYS A 68 16.28 1.47 -9.72
CA CYS A 68 17.37 1.88 -8.81
C CYS A 68 17.52 1.00 -7.56
N ASN A 69 16.68 -0.04 -7.43
CA ASN A 69 16.63 -0.95 -6.29
C ASN A 69 16.34 -0.32 -4.92
N LEU A 70 16.07 0.99 -4.86
CA LEU A 70 15.70 1.68 -3.63
C LEU A 70 14.39 1.15 -3.07
N ARG A 71 14.34 1.05 -1.73
CA ARG A 71 13.15 0.61 -0.99
C ARG A 71 12.32 1.82 -0.55
N PHE A 72 11.01 1.67 -0.67
CA PHE A 72 10.03 2.67 -0.27
C PHE A 72 8.94 2.02 0.59
N ASN A 73 8.47 2.75 1.59
CA ASN A 73 7.27 2.42 2.35
C ASN A 73 6.12 3.32 1.86
N LEU A 74 5.00 2.72 1.49
CA LEU A 74 3.73 3.42 1.30
C LEU A 74 2.90 3.27 2.57
N LEU A 75 2.72 4.36 3.31
CA LEU A 75 1.78 4.43 4.44
C LEU A 75 0.46 5.02 3.95
N CYS A 76 -0.62 4.25 4.06
CA CYS A 76 -1.95 4.66 3.65
C CYS A 76 -2.88 4.75 4.85
N GLU A 77 -3.60 5.87 4.93
CA GLU A 77 -4.63 6.12 5.91
C GLU A 77 -5.94 6.43 5.17
N VAL A 78 -6.80 5.42 5.10
CA VAL A 78 -8.07 5.50 4.35
C VAL A 78 -9.19 6.11 5.18
N TYR A 79 -9.07 6.16 6.51
CA TYR A 79 -10.07 6.77 7.39
C TYR A 79 -10.14 8.30 7.24
N HIS A 80 -8.99 8.98 7.30
CA HIS A 80 -8.93 10.45 7.24
C HIS A 80 -8.94 10.99 5.80
N GLY A 81 -8.73 10.10 4.82
CA GLY A 81 -8.79 10.40 3.40
C GLY A 81 -7.62 11.22 2.87
N SER A 82 -6.46 11.08 3.51
CA SER A 82 -5.18 11.63 3.06
C SER A 82 -4.60 10.84 1.86
N GLY A 83 -5.14 9.67 1.53
CA GLY A 83 -4.75 8.83 0.39
C GLY A 83 -3.48 8.01 0.63
N GLY A 84 -2.50 8.58 1.33
CA GLY A 84 -1.25 7.93 1.73
C GLY A 84 -0.02 8.72 1.30
N HIS A 85 1.14 8.35 1.83
CA HIS A 85 2.42 8.98 1.52
C HIS A 85 3.54 7.96 1.38
N TRP A 86 4.51 8.30 0.53
CA TRP A 86 5.68 7.50 0.26
C TRP A 86 6.86 7.97 1.12
N ILE A 87 7.55 7.03 1.75
CA ILE A 87 8.74 7.25 2.57
C ILE A 87 9.87 6.43 1.97
N ALA A 88 10.99 7.05 1.62
CA ALA A 88 12.21 6.31 1.29
C ALA A 88 12.72 5.64 2.57
N VAL A 89 13.00 4.34 2.51
CA VAL A 89 13.48 3.57 3.65
C VAL A 89 14.86 2.99 3.35
N PRO A 90 15.78 2.97 4.33
CA PRO A 90 17.04 2.28 4.18
C PRO A 90 16.83 0.76 4.02
N ASP A 91 17.82 0.09 3.44
CA ASP A 91 17.84 -1.36 3.30
C ASP A 91 18.01 -2.11 4.63
#